data_AF-A0AAE3KL64-F1
#
_entry.id   AF-A0AAE3KL64-F1
#
_cell.length_a   1.000
_cell.length_b   1.000
_cell.length_c   1.000
_cell.angle_alpha   90.00
_cell.angle_beta   90.00
_cell.angle_gamma   90.00
#
_symmetry.space_group_name_H-M   'P 1'
#
loop_
_entity.id
_entity.type
_entity.pdbx_description
1 polymer ?
#
loop_
_entity_poly.entity_id
_entity_poly.type
_entity_poly.pdbx_seq_one_letter_code
_entity_poly.pdbx_strand_id
1 'polypeptide(L)'
;MRHGDGSQSLHVACSFRDRCHLVSAFAMIDKDRRLVNPDGQMLRSLRKTLNMSQPKFAKEFGVTRDTINRYEMGLRQVRLSLEQFLTLLRLLQKAKESGNSLGPDISQYLDEIIERTEQMVERIDD
;
A
#
# COMPACT_ATOMS: atom_id res chain seq x y z
N MET A 1 46.28 10.53 -29.54
CA MET A 1 45.92 11.49 -28.47
C MET A 1 44.55 11.13 -27.95
N ARG A 2 44.50 10.83 -26.64
CA ARG A 2 43.37 10.81 -25.68
C ARG A 2 42.07 10.06 -26.01
N HIS A 3 41.86 8.97 -25.28
CA HIS A 3 40.56 8.51 -24.79
C HIS A 3 39.85 9.61 -23.98
N GLY A 4 38.52 9.60 -24.02
CA GLY A 4 37.65 10.43 -23.20
C GLY A 4 36.24 9.83 -23.14
N ASP A 5 36.05 8.93 -22.18
CA ASP A 5 34.76 8.51 -21.63
C ASP A 5 34.05 9.73 -21.00
N GLY A 6 32.72 9.75 -21.02
CA GLY A 6 31.93 10.95 -20.68
C GLY A 6 30.42 10.73 -20.58
N SER A 7 30.04 9.69 -19.85
CA SER A 7 28.90 9.64 -18.91
C SER A 7 27.81 10.75 -18.96
N GLN A 8 26.58 10.26 -19.08
CA GLN A 8 25.37 10.68 -18.35
C GLN A 8 24.75 12.06 -18.67
N SER A 9 23.62 12.01 -19.39
CA SER A 9 22.49 12.91 -19.09
C SER A 9 21.18 12.15 -19.21
N LEU A 10 20.80 11.54 -18.07
CA LEU A 10 19.45 11.39 -17.53
C LEU A 10 18.31 11.65 -18.52
N HIS A 11 18.11 10.74 -19.47
CA HIS A 11 16.81 10.60 -20.10
C HIS A 11 15.91 9.87 -19.09
N VAL A 12 15.11 10.68 -18.39
CA VAL A 12 13.93 10.33 -17.59
C VAL A 12 13.51 8.88 -17.80
N ALA A 13 13.88 8.01 -16.86
CA ALA A 13 13.37 6.65 -16.84
C ALA A 13 11.86 6.74 -16.72
N CYS A 14 11.20 6.44 -17.84
CA CYS A 14 9.77 6.50 -18.04
C CYS A 14 9.03 5.74 -16.91
N SER A 15 8.37 6.50 -16.03
CA SER A 15 7.08 6.21 -15.36
C SER A 15 6.68 4.74 -15.19
N PHE A 16 7.23 4.08 -14.17
CA PHE A 16 7.23 2.62 -14.01
C PHE A 16 5.85 1.92 -13.94
N ARG A 17 4.75 2.59 -13.57
CA ARG A 17 3.50 1.87 -13.22
C ARG A 17 2.25 2.76 -13.24
N ASP A 18 2.33 3.88 -13.94
CA ASP A 18 1.59 5.10 -13.59
C ASP A 18 0.09 5.14 -13.96
N ARG A 19 -0.50 4.02 -14.40
CA ARG A 19 -1.97 3.91 -14.55
C ARG A 19 -2.58 2.58 -14.13
N CYS A 20 -1.81 1.51 -13.90
CA CYS A 20 -2.40 0.16 -13.94
C CYS A 20 -2.94 -0.36 -12.59
N HIS A 21 -2.55 0.18 -11.43
CA HIS A 21 -2.90 -0.42 -10.12
C HIS A 21 -4.20 0.11 -9.48
N LEU A 22 -4.65 1.31 -9.83
CA LEU A 22 -5.93 1.84 -9.31
C LEU A 22 -7.14 1.13 -9.92
N VAL A 23 -6.99 0.58 -11.14
CA VAL A 23 -8.03 -0.20 -11.81
C VAL A 23 -8.10 -1.63 -11.24
N SER A 24 -6.96 -2.18 -10.80
CA SER A 24 -6.89 -3.45 -10.05
C SER A 24 -7.60 -3.40 -8.70
N ALA A 25 -7.54 -2.26 -8.00
CA ALA A 25 -8.34 -2.03 -6.80
C ALA A 25 -9.86 -2.13 -7.07
N PHE A 26 -10.30 -1.90 -8.32
CA PHE A 26 -11.68 -2.08 -8.77
C PHE A 26 -12.03 -3.56 -9.03
N ALA A 27 -11.04 -4.39 -9.37
CA ALA A 27 -11.19 -5.84 -9.59
C ALA A 27 -11.12 -6.68 -8.29
N MET A 28 -10.69 -6.10 -7.16
CA MET A 28 -10.65 -6.77 -5.83
C MET A 28 -12.04 -7.09 -5.24
N ILE A 29 -13.11 -6.91 -6.02
CA ILE A 29 -14.44 -7.46 -5.76
C ILE A 29 -14.56 -8.78 -6.55
N ASP A 30 -13.72 -9.79 -6.26
CA ASP A 30 -14.03 -11.14 -6.75
C ASP A 30 -15.27 -11.68 -6.02
N LYS A 31 -15.93 -12.67 -6.62
CA LYS A 31 -17.17 -13.35 -6.23
C LYS A 31 -17.27 -13.79 -4.75
N ASP A 32 -16.16 -13.77 -4.01
CA ASP A 32 -16.03 -14.10 -2.59
C ASP A 32 -15.87 -12.90 -1.61
N ARG A 33 -15.83 -11.64 -2.07
CA ARG A 33 -15.73 -10.41 -1.24
C ARG A 33 -14.58 -10.41 -0.20
N ARG A 34 -13.46 -11.08 -0.45
CA ARG A 34 -12.33 -11.12 0.49
C ARG A 34 -11.38 -9.95 0.27
N LEU A 35 -11.67 -8.81 0.90
CA LEU A 35 -10.72 -7.70 1.01
C LEU A 35 -9.41 -8.21 1.64
N VAL A 36 -8.27 -7.95 1.01
CA VAL A 36 -6.95 -8.25 1.57
C VAL A 36 -6.72 -7.30 2.75
N ASN A 37 -6.99 -7.78 3.95
CA ASN A 37 -6.82 -6.98 5.16
C ASN A 37 -5.32 -6.91 5.49
N PRO A 38 -4.76 -5.70 5.75
CA PRO A 38 -3.40 -5.59 6.23
C PRO A 38 -3.30 -6.19 7.63
N ASP A 39 -2.11 -6.65 8.02
CA ASP A 39 -1.87 -6.98 9.41
C ASP A 39 -1.67 -5.72 10.27
N GLY A 40 -1.58 -5.93 11.58
CA GLY A 40 -1.36 -4.85 12.54
C GLY A 40 0.02 -4.19 12.43
N GLN A 41 1.04 -4.94 11.99
CA GLN A 41 2.41 -4.44 11.87
C GLN A 41 2.51 -3.47 10.69
N MET A 42 1.91 -3.82 9.56
CA MET A 42 1.76 -2.97 8.38
C MET A 42 1.07 -1.66 8.75
N LEU A 43 -0.06 -1.68 9.47
CA LEU A 43 -0.74 -0.45 9.92
C LEU A 43 0.15 0.42 10.81
N ARG A 44 0.91 -0.21 11.72
CA ARG A 44 1.86 0.48 12.59
C ARG A 44 2.98 1.14 11.78
N SER A 45 3.52 0.42 10.80
CA SER A 45 4.59 0.89 9.93
C SER A 45 4.12 2.05 9.06
N LEU A 46 2.95 1.94 8.42
CA LEU A 46 2.33 3.03 7.66
C LEU A 46 2.13 4.28 8.52
N ARG A 47 1.60 4.11 9.74
CA ARG A 47 1.40 5.22 10.68
C ARG A 47 2.72 5.93 11.03
N LYS A 48 3.79 5.16 11.27
CA LYS A 48 5.12 5.70 11.58
C LYS A 48 5.74 6.40 10.37
N THR A 49 5.62 5.83 9.17
CA THR A 49 6.08 6.44 7.92
C THR A 49 5.42 7.79 7.67
N LEU A 50 4.14 7.92 8.04
CA LEU A 50 3.40 9.18 7.96
C LEU A 50 3.60 10.11 9.16
N ASN A 51 4.46 9.74 10.12
CA ASN A 51 4.71 10.45 11.37
C ASN A 51 3.41 10.82 12.13
N MET A 52 2.47 9.87 12.20
CA MET A 52 1.19 10.06 12.87
C MET A 52 1.16 9.41 14.25
N SER A 53 0.53 10.09 15.21
CA SER A 53 0.16 9.48 16.49
C SER A 53 -0.99 8.48 16.30
N GLN A 54 -1.14 7.50 17.21
CA GLN A 54 -2.26 6.55 17.16
C GLN A 54 -3.64 7.25 17.14
N PRO A 55 -3.91 8.31 17.94
CA PRO A 55 -5.19 9.03 17.86
C PRO A 55 -5.43 9.70 16.51
N LYS A 56 -4.39 10.32 15.92
CA LYS A 56 -4.50 10.97 14.60
C LYS A 56 -4.79 9.94 13.51
N PHE A 57 -4.06 8.83 13.52
CA PHE A 57 -4.28 7.73 12.58
C PHE A 57 -5.68 7.13 12.73
N ALA A 58 -6.13 6.88 13.96
CA ALA A 58 -7.48 6.37 14.23
C ALA A 58 -8.58 7.30 13.70
N LYS A 59 -8.40 8.61 13.84
CA LYS A 59 -9.32 9.62 13.30
C LYS A 59 -9.42 9.55 11.78
N GLU A 60 -8.28 9.45 11.07
CA GLU A 60 -8.27 9.28 9.61
C GLU A 60 -8.94 7.97 9.20
N PHE A 61 -8.73 6.90 9.96
CA PHE A 61 -9.25 5.57 9.70
C PHE A 61 -10.71 5.36 10.14
N GLY A 62 -11.36 6.36 10.74
CA GLY A 62 -12.75 6.26 11.21
C GLY A 62 -12.96 5.27 12.35
N VAL A 63 -11.95 5.02 13.19
CA VAL A 63 -12.05 4.11 14.35
C VAL A 63 -11.53 4.76 15.63
N THR A 64 -11.68 4.06 16.77
CA THR A 64 -11.13 4.54 18.03
C THR A 64 -9.62 4.31 18.12
N ARG A 65 -8.92 5.12 18.92
CA ARG A 65 -7.50 4.89 19.28
C ARG A 65 -7.29 3.48 19.83
N ASP A 66 -8.21 2.99 20.66
CA ASP A 66 -8.12 1.65 21.26
C ASP A 66 -8.19 0.55 20.19
N THR A 67 -9.06 0.73 19.18
CA THR A 67 -9.15 -0.16 18.03
C THR A 67 -7.81 -0.26 17.29
N ILE A 68 -7.18 0.89 16.97
CA ILE A 68 -5.84 0.91 16.36
C ILE A 68 -4.81 0.23 17.25
N ASN A 69 -4.82 0.51 18.56
CA ASN A 69 -3.87 -0.11 19.49
C ASN A 69 -4.00 -1.65 19.50
N ARG A 70 -5.23 -2.19 19.52
CA ARG A 70 -5.46 -3.65 19.45
C ARG A 70 -5.03 -4.25 18.12
N TYR A 71 -5.23 -3.53 17.01
CA TYR A 71 -4.71 -3.95 15.71
C TYR A 71 -3.18 -4.02 15.73
N GLU A 72 -2.51 -2.94 16.13
CA GLU A 72 -1.04 -2.86 16.13
C GLU A 72 -0.36 -3.88 17.08
N MET A 73 -1.06 -4.28 18.16
CA MET A 73 -0.59 -5.31 19.08
C MET A 73 -0.90 -6.73 18.62
N GLY A 74 -1.60 -6.92 17.50
CA GLY A 74 -2.06 -8.23 17.04
C GLY A 74 -3.17 -8.86 17.92
N LEU A 75 -3.72 -8.11 18.87
CA LEU A 75 -4.79 -8.57 19.76
C LEU A 75 -6.14 -8.67 19.04
N ARG A 76 -6.26 -8.03 17.87
CA ARG A 76 -7.45 -8.08 17.02
C ARG A 76 -7.03 -8.13 15.56
N GLN A 77 -7.61 -9.06 14.80
CA GLN A 77 -7.47 -9.06 13.34
C GLN A 77 -8.08 -7.79 12.74
N VAL A 78 -7.37 -7.21 11.78
CA VAL A 78 -7.88 -6.09 11.01
C VAL A 78 -8.93 -6.62 10.04
N ARG A 79 -10.12 -6.00 10.06
CA ARG A 79 -11.18 -6.24 9.09
C ARG A 79 -11.69 -4.89 8.63
N LEU A 80 -11.32 -4.52 7.42
CA LEU A 80 -11.62 -3.22 6.86
C LEU A 80 -13.01 -3.22 6.22
N SER A 81 -13.78 -2.17 6.49
CA SER A 81 -14.87 -1.78 5.61
C SER A 81 -14.31 -1.23 4.29
N LEU A 82 -15.16 -1.10 3.27
CA LEU A 82 -14.78 -0.47 2.01
C LEU A 82 -14.22 0.96 2.22
N GLU A 83 -14.85 1.75 3.09
CA GLU A 83 -14.40 3.11 3.42
C GLU A 83 -13.01 3.12 4.07
N GLN A 84 -12.77 2.18 4.99
CA GLN A 84 -11.47 2.04 5.65
C GLN A 84 -10.39 1.57 4.66
N PHE A 85 -10.76 0.70 3.72
CA PHE A 85 -9.87 0.26 2.66
C PHE A 85 -9.49 1.41 1.71
N LEU A 86 -10.46 2.24 1.29
CA LEU A 86 -10.18 3.44 0.49
C LEU A 86 -9.28 4.43 1.25
N THR A 87 -9.49 4.57 2.56
CA THR A 87 -8.64 5.39 3.42
C THR A 87 -7.21 4.83 3.46
N LEU A 88 -7.05 3.52 3.61
CA LEU A 88 -5.76 2.85 3.58
C LEU A 88 -5.01 3.14 2.27
N LEU A 89 -5.67 3.00 1.12
CA LEU A 89 -5.08 3.29 -0.19
C LEU A 89 -4.59 4.74 -0.29
N ARG A 90 -5.41 5.69 0.17
CA ARG A 90 -5.05 7.10 0.20
C ARG A 90 -3.83 7.38 1.09
N LEU A 91 -3.73 6.72 2.24
CA LEU A 91 -2.60 6.88 3.16
C LEU A 91 -1.32 6.25 2.59
N LEU A 92 -1.42 5.12 1.89
CA LEU A 92 -0.30 4.49 1.19
C LEU A 92 0.24 5.38 0.07
N GLN A 93 -0.66 6.00 -0.70
CA GLN A 93 -0.27 6.97 -1.73
C GLN A 93 0.50 8.15 -1.12
N LYS A 94 -0.01 8.73 -0.02
CA LYS A 94 0.69 9.80 0.71
C LYS A 94 2.07 9.36 1.20
N ALA A 95 2.19 8.13 1.69
CA ALA A 95 3.46 7.58 2.17
C ALA A 95 4.47 7.48 1.03
N LYS A 96 4.04 7.00 -0.15
CA LYS A 96 4.87 6.94 -1.36
C LYS A 96 5.34 8.33 -1.83
N GLU A 97 4.44 9.31 -1.84
CA GLU A 97 4.74 10.69 -2.26
C GLU A 97 5.66 11.42 -1.27
N SER A 98 5.65 11.02 0.00
CA SER A 98 6.49 11.65 1.04
C SER A 98 7.99 11.37 0.90
N GLY A 99 8.42 10.57 -0.09
CA GLY A 99 9.83 10.23 -0.34
C GLY A 99 10.47 9.37 0.76
N ASN A 100 9.71 9.03 1.80
CA ASN A 100 10.14 8.13 2.86
C ASN A 100 10.22 6.71 2.33
N SER A 101 11.30 6.00 2.68
CA SER A 101 11.41 4.57 2.41
C SER A 101 10.21 3.84 3.04
N LEU A 102 9.41 3.20 2.20
CA LEU A 102 8.32 2.34 2.66
C LEU A 102 8.97 1.18 3.40
N GLY A 103 8.63 1.00 4.68
CA GLY A 103 9.16 -0.11 5.47
C GLY A 103 8.82 -1.47 4.83
N PRO A 104 9.57 -2.53 5.16
CA PRO A 104 9.40 -3.85 4.55
C PRO A 104 7.96 -4.37 4.66
N ASP A 105 7.26 -4.09 5.78
CA ASP A 105 5.87 -4.51 5.99
C ASP A 105 4.90 -3.89 4.97
N ILE A 106 5.16 -2.65 4.54
CA ILE A 106 4.33 -1.95 3.56
C ILE A 106 4.63 -2.48 2.16
N SER A 107 5.91 -2.66 1.82
CA SER A 107 6.32 -3.19 0.53
C SER A 107 5.80 -4.62 0.33
N GLN A 108 5.93 -5.48 1.34
CA GLN A 108 5.43 -6.85 1.32
C GLN A 108 3.91 -6.92 1.10
N TYR A 109 3.13 -6.06 1.77
CA TYR A 109 1.69 -5.99 1.56
C TYR A 109 1.31 -5.55 0.15
N LEU A 110 2.03 -4.58 -0.42
CA LEU A 110 1.80 -4.16 -1.80
C LEU A 110 2.14 -5.27 -2.78
N ASP A 111 3.27 -5.96 -2.59
CA ASP A 111 3.68 -7.08 -3.44
C ASP A 111 2.66 -8.23 -3.40
N GLU A 112 2.12 -8.56 -2.22
CA GLU A 112 1.05 -9.56 -2.07
C GLU A 112 -0.24 -9.16 -2.82
N ILE A 113 -0.61 -7.88 -2.78
CA ILE A 113 -1.76 -7.37 -3.53
C ILE A 113 -1.55 -7.49 -5.03
N ILE A 114 -0.36 -7.12 -5.49
CA ILE A 114 0.02 -7.14 -6.90
C ILE A 114 -0.03 -8.58 -7.42
N GLU A 115 0.64 -9.50 -6.73
CA GLU A 115 0.71 -10.91 -7.12
C GLU A 115 -0.70 -11.54 -7.20
N ARG A 116 -1.55 -11.27 -6.20
CA ARG A 116 -2.94 -11.76 -6.21
C ARG A 116 -3.76 -11.19 -7.36
N THR A 117 -3.52 -9.94 -7.71
CA THR A 117 -4.19 -9.30 -8.85
C THR A 117 -3.74 -9.94 -10.16
N GLU A 118 -2.44 -10.17 -10.34
CA GLU A 118 -1.88 -10.80 -11.54
C GLU A 118 -2.46 -12.21 -11.74
N GLN A 119 -2.51 -13.02 -10.68
CA GLN A 119 -3.13 -14.36 -10.71
C GLN A 119 -4.64 -14.35 -11.02
N MET A 120 -5.35 -13.26 -10.71
CA MET A 120 -6.77 -13.13 -11.02
C MET A 120 -7.02 -12.74 -12.47
N VAL A 121 -6.19 -11.85 -13.03
CA VAL A 121 -6.32 -11.40 -14.42
C VAL A 121 -6.07 -12.57 -15.39
N GLU A 122 -5.10 -13.43 -15.09
CA GLU A 122 -4.78 -14.62 -15.91
C GLU A 122 -5.93 -15.63 -16.02
N ARG A 123 -6.90 -15.62 -15.09
CA ARG A 123 -8.06 -16.54 -15.11
C ARG A 123 -9.24 -16.06 -15.95
N ILE A 124 -9.17 -14.84 -16.51
CA ILE A 124 -10.26 -14.25 -17.31
C ILE A 124 -10.04 -14.51 -18.81
N ASP A 125 -8.84 -14.94 -19.21
CA ASP A 125 -8.47 -15.18 -20.61
C ASP A 125 -8.63 -16.65 -21.09
N ASP A 126 -9.19 -17.55 -20.25
CA ASP A 126 -9.56 -18.96 -20.57
C ASP A 126 -11.08 -19.18 -20.56
#